data_AF-F5W127-F1
#
_entry.id   AF-F5W127-F1
#
_cell.length_a   1.000
_cell.length_b   1.000
_cell.length_c   1.000
_cell.angle_alpha   90.00
_cell.angle_beta   90.00
_cell.angle_gamma   90.00
#
_symmetry.space_group_name_H-M   'P 1'
#
loop_
_entity.id
_entity.type
_entity.pdbx_description
1 polymer ?
#
loop_
_entity_poly.entity_id
_entity_poly.type
_entity_poly.pdbx_seq_one_letter_code
_entity_poly.pdbx_strand_id
1 'polypeptide(L)'
;MIKINHLTITQNKDLRDLVSDFNITIQDGEKVAIIGEEGNGKSTLLRALMGEALPDFTIKGDIQSDLQSLTYIPQHLPEELKKNLCRTTSF
;
A
#
# COMPACT_ATOMS: atom_id res chain seq x y z
N MET A 1 13.72 2.40 7.82
CA MET A 1 12.71 3.43 8.17
C MET A 1 11.90 3.74 6.92
N ILE A 2 10.59 3.96 7.06
CA ILE A 2 9.74 4.50 5.98
C ILE A 2 9.34 5.91 6.39
N LYS A 3 9.51 6.88 5.49
CA LYS A 3 9.11 8.27 5.71
C LYS A 3 8.27 8.74 4.54
N ILE A 4 7.10 9.29 4.83
CA ILE A 4 6.14 9.77 3.85
C ILE A 4 5.91 11.24 4.16
N ASN A 5 6.12 12.11 3.17
CA ASN A 5 5.99 13.56 3.30
C ASN A 5 4.99 14.10 2.28
N HIS A 6 4.01 14.87 2.76
CA HIS A 6 3.00 15.57 1.96
C HIS A 6 2.32 14.68 0.91
N LEU A 7 2.01 13.42 1.28
CA LEU A 7 1.41 12.47 0.35
C LEU A 7 -0.06 12.81 0.11
N THR A 8 -0.38 13.11 -1.14
CA THR A 8 -1.75 13.35 -1.61
C THR A 8 -2.06 12.35 -2.71
N ILE A 9 -3.17 11.62 -2.55
CA ILE A 9 -3.67 10.65 -3.52
C ILE A 9 -5.06 11.10 -3.96
N THR A 10 -5.16 11.51 -5.22
CA THR A 10 -6.41 11.96 -5.84
C THR A 10 -6.93 10.89 -6.79
N GLN A 11 -8.21 10.56 -6.72
CA GLN A 11 -8.88 9.71 -7.68
C GLN A 11 -9.27 10.53 -8.92
N ASN A 12 -8.82 10.11 -10.11
CA ASN A 12 -8.97 10.90 -11.34
C ASN A 12 -10.42 10.97 -11.84
N LYS A 13 -11.23 9.94 -11.55
CA LYS A 13 -12.63 9.84 -12.02
C LYS A 13 -13.52 10.94 -11.43
N ASP A 14 -13.43 11.13 -10.11
CA ASP A 14 -14.32 12.02 -9.36
C ASP A 14 -13.58 13.26 -8.82
N LEU A 15 -12.29 13.40 -9.16
CA LEU A 15 -11.37 14.44 -8.66
C LEU A 15 -11.38 14.56 -7.13
N ARG A 16 -11.59 13.44 -6.45
CA ARG A 16 -11.68 13.36 -4.99
C ARG A 16 -10.34 12.95 -4.42
N ASP A 17 -9.87 13.71 -3.43
CA ASP A 17 -8.73 13.30 -2.61
C ASP A 17 -9.15 12.19 -1.67
N LEU A 18 -8.49 11.03 -1.79
CA LEU A 18 -8.64 9.90 -0.88
C LEU A 18 -7.71 10.05 0.33
N VAL A 19 -6.54 10.64 0.09
CA VAL A 19 -5.54 10.97 1.10
C VAL A 19 -5.06 12.38 0.77
N SER A 20 -5.05 13.27 1.76
CA SER A 20 -4.63 14.66 1.61
C SER A 20 -3.53 15.00 2.62
N ASP A 21 -2.41 15.52 2.11
CA ASP A 21 -1.27 16.00 2.91
C ASP A 21 -0.83 15.04 4.04
N PHE A 22 -0.74 13.75 3.70
CA PHE A 22 -0.43 12.72 4.68
C PHE A 22 1.07 12.66 4.97
N ASN A 23 1.40 12.74 6.25
CA ASN A 23 2.76 12.74 6.75
C ASN A 23 2.89 11.67 7.84
N ILE A 24 3.78 10.71 7.66
CA ILE A 24 4.06 9.69 8.68
C ILE A 24 5.51 9.21 8.57
N THR A 25 6.09 8.87 9.72
CA THR A 25 7.38 8.17 9.79
C THR A 25 7.16 6.87 10.54
N ILE A 26 7.61 5.77 9.96
CA ILE A 26 7.53 4.42 10.52
C ILE A 26 8.95 3.92 10.74
N GLN A 27 9.27 3.65 12.00
CA GLN A 27 10.56 3.13 12.43
C GLN A 27 10.63 1.62 12.28
N ASP A 28 11.86 1.08 12.34
CA ASP A 28 12.04 -0.37 12.33
C ASP A 28 11.43 -1.02 13.58
N GLY A 29 10.79 -2.17 13.42
CA GLY A 29 10.05 -2.85 14.47
C GLY A 29 8.67 -2.27 14.82
N GLU A 30 8.28 -1.12 14.26
CA GLU A 30 6.96 -0.55 14.48
C GLU A 30 5.87 -1.30 13.71
N LYS A 31 4.70 -1.44 14.33
CA LYS A 31 3.51 -1.99 13.71
C LYS A 31 2.47 -0.89 13.61
N VAL A 32 2.08 -0.57 12.37
CA VAL A 32 1.09 0.47 12.08
C VAL A 32 -0.14 -0.18 11.45
N ALA A 33 -1.32 0.25 11.88
CA ALA A 33 -2.58 -0.17 11.31
C ALA A 33 -3.25 1.02 10.63
N ILE A 34 -3.79 0.79 9.43
CA ILE A 34 -4.59 1.77 8.69
C ILE A 34 -6.05 1.36 8.84
N ILE A 35 -6.86 2.23 9.46
CA ILE A 35 -8.29 2.00 9.69
C ILE A 35 -9.12 3.05 8.96
N GLY A 36 -10.32 2.66 8.54
CA GLY A 36 -11.26 3.53 7.85
C GLY A 36 -12.31 2.74 7.09
N GLU A 37 -13.39 3.40 6.69
CA GLU A 37 -14.49 2.76 5.97
C GLU A 37 -14.06 2.26 4.58
N GLU A 38 -14.82 1.32 4.03
CA GLU A 38 -14.58 0.81 2.69
C GLU A 38 -14.72 1.92 1.64
N GLY A 39 -13.83 1.92 0.64
CA GLY A 39 -13.81 2.97 -0.39
C GLY A 39 -13.01 4.23 -0.05
N ASN A 40 -12.47 4.39 1.15
CA ASN A 40 -11.60 5.54 1.50
C ASN A 40 -10.12 5.36 1.07
N GLY A 41 -9.83 4.48 0.11
CA GLY A 41 -8.50 4.40 -0.49
C GLY A 41 -7.42 3.70 0.35
N LYS A 42 -7.75 2.91 1.37
CA LYS A 42 -6.77 2.17 2.19
C LYS A 42 -5.85 1.27 1.35
N SER A 43 -6.45 0.42 0.50
CA SER A 43 -5.70 -0.45 -0.41
C SER A 43 -4.93 0.36 -1.46
N THR A 44 -5.47 1.49 -1.91
CA THR A 44 -4.79 2.42 -2.82
C THR A 44 -3.56 3.04 -2.17
N LEU A 45 -3.65 3.46 -0.90
CA LEU A 45 -2.54 3.97 -0.12
C LEU A 45 -1.44 2.91 0.01
N LEU A 46 -1.77 1.68 0.39
CA LEU A 46 -0.79 0.60 0.49
C LEU A 46 -0.07 0.35 -0.86
N ARG A 47 -0.80 0.32 -1.98
CA ARG A 47 -0.21 0.16 -3.31
C ARG A 47 0.65 1.35 -3.74
N ALA A 48 0.25 2.57 -3.38
CA ALA A 48 1.06 3.76 -3.62
C ALA A 48 2.39 3.70 -2.85
N LEU A 49 2.38 3.20 -1.60
CA LEU A 49 3.60 2.98 -0.82
C LEU A 49 4.53 1.93 -1.44
N MET A 50 3.97 0.96 -2.16
CA MET A 50 4.76 -0.01 -2.94
C MET A 50 5.42 0.58 -4.18
N GLY A 51 5.09 1.83 -4.55
CA GLY A 51 5.52 2.44 -5.81
C GLY A 51 4.83 1.85 -7.05
N GLU A 52 3.66 1.21 -6.88
CA GLU A 52 2.89 0.71 -8.03
C GLU A 52 2.32 1.86 -8.87
N ALA A 53 2.35 1.70 -10.20
CA ALA A 53 1.71 2.63 -11.11
C ALA A 53 0.18 2.46 -11.03
N LEU A 54 -0.50 3.51 -10.57
CA LEU A 54 -1.94 3.53 -10.38
C LEU A 54 -2.56 4.54 -11.38
N PRO A 55 -2.89 4.13 -12.63
CA PRO A 55 -3.31 5.07 -13.70
C PRO A 55 -4.59 5.83 -13.39
N ASP A 56 -5.48 5.25 -12.59
CA ASP A 56 -6.73 5.88 -12.17
C ASP A 56 -6.55 6.92 -11.05
N PHE A 57 -5.31 7.09 -10.57
CA PHE A 57 -4.97 7.94 -9.44
C PHE A 57 -3.81 8.88 -9.77
N THR A 58 -3.86 10.07 -9.21
CA THR A 58 -2.74 11.01 -9.21
C THR A 58 -2.11 10.99 -7.82
N ILE A 59 -0.82 10.64 -7.76
CA ILE A 59 -0.04 10.61 -6.52
C ILE A 59 0.93 11.78 -6.54
N LYS A 60 0.94 12.57 -5.47
CA LYS A 60 1.90 13.66 -5.23
C LYS A 60 2.50 13.51 -3.83
N GLY A 61 3.74 13.95 -3.67
CA GLY A 61 4.48 13.86 -2.41
C GLY A 61 5.76 13.05 -2.55
N ASP A 62 6.36 12.74 -1.42
CA ASP A 62 7.65 12.06 -1.35
C ASP A 62 7.54 10.85 -0.41
N ILE A 63 7.97 9.69 -0.91
CA ILE A 63 7.98 8.42 -0.17
C ILE A 63 9.44 7.94 -0.15
N GLN A 64 10.06 7.99 1.02
CA GLN A 64 11.42 7.54 1.27
C GLN A 64 11.40 6.25 2.08
N SER A 65 12.17 5.27 1.64
CA SER A 65 12.25 3.96 2.30
C SER A 65 13.69 3.49 2.26
N ASP A 66 14.25 3.22 3.43
CA ASP A 66 15.57 2.60 3.57
C ASP A 66 15.50 1.07 3.61
N LEU A 67 14.34 0.49 3.31
CA LEU A 67 14.12 -0.95 3.40
C LEU A 67 14.75 -1.66 2.19
N GLN A 68 15.42 -2.79 2.45
CA GLN A 68 16.00 -3.64 1.40
C GLN A 68 14.93 -4.32 0.54
N SER A 69 13.79 -4.66 1.15
CA SER A 69 12.65 -5.24 0.48
C SER A 69 11.36 -4.69 1.07
N LEU A 70 10.43 -4.34 0.18
CA LEU A 70 9.07 -3.95 0.53
C LEU A 70 8.15 -4.93 -0.21
N THR A 71 7.23 -5.56 0.52
CA THR A 71 6.35 -6.61 -0.02
C THR A 71 4.91 -6.32 0.34
N TYR A 72 4.02 -6.45 -0.64
CA TYR A 72 2.59 -6.31 -0.46
C TYR A 72 1.90 -7.67 -0.54
N ILE A 73 0.96 -7.91 0.38
CA ILE A 73 0.09 -9.08 0.35
C ILE A 73 -1.29 -8.61 -0.13
N PRO A 74 -1.78 -9.11 -1.28
CA PRO A 74 -3.06 -8.68 -1.82
C PRO A 74 -4.22 -9.19 -0.97
N GLN A 75 -5.25 -8.36 -0.84
CA GLN A 75 -6.49 -8.69 -0.15
C GLN A 75 -7.21 -9.91 -0.75
N HIS A 76 -7.17 -10.04 -2.09
CA HIS A 76 -7.63 -11.22 -2.80
C HIS A 76 -6.42 -11.97 -3.33
N LEU A 77 -6.18 -13.16 -2.78
CA LEU A 77 -5.05 -13.99 -3.18
C LEU A 77 -5.37 -14.67 -4.53
N PRO A 78 -4.55 -14.46 -5.58
CA PRO A 78 -4.75 -15.13 -6.86
C PRO A 78 -4.68 -16.66 -6.71
N GLU A 79 -5.52 -17.37 -7.46
CA GLU A 79 -5.68 -18.83 -7.38
C GLU A 79 -4.36 -19.59 -7.63
N GLU A 80 -3.45 -19.03 -8.42
CA GLU A 80 -2.13 -19.60 -8.71
C GLU A 80 -1.25 -19.73 -7.45
N LEU A 81 -1.34 -18.78 -6.52
CA LEU A 81 -0.62 -18.85 -5.25
C LEU A 81 -1.27 -19.87 -4.31
N LYS A 82 -2.60 -20.03 -4.35
CA LYS A 82 -3.30 -21.04 -3.54
C LYS A 82 -2.85 -22.46 -3.87
N LYS A 83 -2.57 -22.76 -5.14
CA LYS A 83 -2.12 -24.08 -5.59
C LYS A 83 -0.71 -24.46 -5.08
N ASN A 84 0.12 -23.47 -4.79
CA ASN A 84 1.50 -23.68 -4.33
C ASN A 84 1.65 -23.63 -2.80
N LEU A 85 0.67 -23.09 -2.06
CA LEU A 85 0.68 -23.07 -0.60
C LEU A 85 0.45 -24.46 0.04
N CYS A 86 -0.04 -25.44 -0.73
CA CYS A 86 -0.44 -26.75 -0.22
C CYS A 86 0.36 -27.91 -0.85
N ARG A 87 1.68 -27.76 -0.98
CA ARG A 87 2.60 -28.90 -1.14
C ARG A 87 3.30 -29.17 0.18
N THR A 88 2.52 -29.62 1.16
CA THR A 88 3.08 -30.27 2.35
C THR A 88 3.71 -31.56 1.87
N THR A 89 5.03 -31.65 1.93
CA THR A 89 5.77 -32.91 1.84
C THR A 89 5.20 -33.86 2.89
N SER A 90 4.42 -34.85 2.44
CA SER A 90 4.15 -36.05 3.22
C SER A 90 5.49 -36.77 3.40
N PHE A 91 5.96 -36.83 4.64
CA PHE A 91 6.95 -37.82 5.06
C PHE A 91 6.29 -39.20 5.12
#